data_AF-A0A925DFU1-F1
#
_entry.id   AF-A0A925DFU1-F1
#
_cell.length_a   1.000
_cell.length_b   1.000
_cell.length_c   1.000
_cell.angle_alpha   90.00
_cell.angle_beta   90.00
_cell.angle_gamma   90.00
#
_symmetry.space_group_name_H-M   'P 1'
#
loop_
_entity.id
_entity.type
_entity.pdbx_description
1 polymer ?
#
loop_
_entity_poly.entity_id
_entity_poly.type
_entity_poly.pdbx_seq_one_letter_code
_entity_poly.pdbx_strand_id
1 'polypeptide(L)' 'MSKLNKTGPERKTARNLRTVPEFASDDDERAFWETHDSTDYLDWSKAQNVVLPNLKPSIKTIPLRQSKK' A
#
# COMPACT_ATOMS: atom_id res chain seq x y z
N MET A 1 3.56 0.00 38.50
CA MET A 1 2.74 -0.75 37.52
C MET A 1 2.37 0.18 36.39
N SER A 2 3.19 0.23 35.35
CA SER A 2 3.06 1.17 34.24
C SER A 2 1.88 0.77 33.34
N LYS A 3 0.91 1.67 33.19
CA LYS A 3 -0.08 1.56 32.11
C LYS A 3 0.56 2.14 30.85
N LEU A 4 0.97 1.28 29.92
CA LEU A 4 1.33 1.67 28.56
C LEU A 4 0.07 1.51 27.69
N ASN A 5 -0.77 2.53 27.63
CA ASN A 5 -1.92 2.57 26.75
C ASN A 5 -1.57 3.30 25.43
N LYS A 6 -1.62 2.50 24.35
CA LYS A 6 -1.74 2.85 22.93
C LYS A 6 -1.78 4.35 22.59
N THR A 7 -0.69 4.86 22.03
CA THR A 7 -0.73 5.94 21.05
C THR A 7 0.08 5.50 19.83
N GLY A 8 -0.61 4.92 18.85
CA GLY A 8 -0.05 4.81 17.51
C GLY A 8 0.12 6.23 16.94
N PRO A 9 1.14 6.50 16.10
CA PRO A 9 1.40 7.85 15.63
C PRO A 9 0.18 8.35 14.85
N GLU A 10 -0.39 9.47 15.28
CA GLU A 10 -1.42 10.18 14.56
C GLU A 10 -0.81 10.71 13.25
N ARG A 11 -0.86 9.93 12.17
CA ARG A 11 -0.38 10.35 10.85
C ARG A 11 -1.43 11.24 10.22
N LYS A 12 -1.41 12.52 10.58
CA LYS A 12 -2.12 13.56 9.83
C LYS A 12 -1.47 13.67 8.46
N THR A 13 -2.24 13.51 7.39
CA THR A 13 -1.95 14.17 6.10
C THR A 13 -3.21 14.12 5.24
N ALA A 14 -4.01 15.18 5.31
CA ALA A 14 -4.93 15.52 4.24
C ALA A 14 -4.07 15.89 3.02
N ARG A 15 -3.80 14.92 2.16
CA ARG A 15 -3.19 15.14 0.84
C ARG A 15 -4.31 15.33 -0.17
N ASN A 16 -4.15 16.34 -1.04
CA ASN A 16 -5.01 16.48 -2.21
C ASN A 16 -4.66 15.33 -3.15
N LEU A 17 -5.47 14.27 -3.12
CA LEU A 17 -5.29 13.13 -4.01
C LEU A 17 -5.72 13.50 -5.41
N ARG A 18 -4.91 13.13 -6.40
CA ARG A 18 -5.28 13.26 -7.81
C ARG A 18 -6.36 12.23 -8.14
N THR A 19 -7.27 12.59 -9.02
CA THR A 19 -8.30 11.68 -9.50
C THR A 19 -7.64 10.50 -10.21
N VAL A 20 -8.03 9.27 -9.83
CA VAL A 20 -7.58 8.06 -10.52
C VAL A 20 -8.18 8.06 -11.94
N PRO A 21 -7.38 7.86 -13.01
CA PRO A 21 -7.91 7.77 -14.37
C PRO A 21 -8.79 6.53 -14.53
N GLU A 22 -9.76 6.60 -15.45
CA GLU A 22 -10.52 5.41 -15.86
C GLU A 22 -9.73 4.70 -16.98
N PHE A 23 -9.32 3.46 -16.73
CA PHE A 23 -8.55 2.66 -17.70
C PHE A 23 -9.48 1.71 -18.47
N ALA A 24 -9.25 1.58 -19.77
CA ALA A 24 -10.01 0.66 -20.62
C ALA A 24 -9.46 -0.78 -20.59
N SER A 25 -8.20 -0.97 -20.19
CA SER A 25 -7.49 -2.25 -20.19
C SER A 25 -6.46 -2.33 -19.05
N ASP A 26 -6.14 -3.55 -18.60
CA ASP A 26 -5.07 -3.81 -17.60
C ASP A 26 -3.69 -3.36 -18.10
N ASP A 27 -3.46 -3.43 -19.41
CA ASP A 27 -2.20 -3.04 -20.03
C ASP A 27 -1.96 -1.52 -19.92
N ASP A 28 -3.01 -0.72 -20.17
CA ASP A 28 -2.99 0.74 -20.02
C ASP A 28 -2.79 1.15 -18.56
N GLU A 29 -3.47 0.45 -17.64
CA GLU A 29 -3.30 0.66 -16.20
C GLU A 29 -1.84 0.40 -15.77
N ARG A 30 -1.25 -0.71 -16.24
CA ARG A 30 0.14 -1.05 -15.93
C ARG A 30 1.13 -0.03 -16.49
N ALA A 31 0.97 0.36 -17.75
CA ALA A 31 1.83 1.37 -18.38
C ALA A 31 1.77 2.72 -17.65
N PHE A 32 0.58 3.08 -17.14
CA PHE A 32 0.41 4.26 -16.30
C PHE A 32 1.17 4.13 -14.97
N TRP A 33 0.97 3.03 -14.23
CA TRP A 33 1.62 2.83 -12.92
C TRP A 33 3.13 2.59 -12.99
N GLU A 34 3.67 2.17 -14.14
CA GLU A 34 5.12 2.12 -14.35
C GLU A 34 5.77 3.50 -14.31
N THR A 35 5.02 4.55 -14.67
CA THR A 35 5.54 5.92 -14.76
C THR A 35 5.03 6.82 -13.64
N HIS A 36 3.97 6.42 -12.92
CA HIS A 36 3.26 7.27 -11.96
C HIS A 36 3.30 6.69 -10.54
N ASP A 37 3.53 7.55 -9.55
CA ASP A 37 3.57 7.15 -8.14
C ASP A 37 2.16 7.01 -7.56
N SER A 38 1.84 5.82 -7.04
CA SER A 38 0.54 5.49 -6.42
C SER A 38 0.21 6.30 -5.15
N THR A 39 1.21 6.92 -4.51
CA THR A 39 1.05 7.71 -3.29
C THR A 39 0.38 9.06 -3.51
N ASP A 40 0.32 9.54 -4.76
CA ASP A 40 -0.38 10.76 -5.16
C ASP A 40 -1.86 10.54 -5.49
N TYR A 41 -2.26 9.28 -5.74
CA TYR A 41 -3.62 8.90 -6.14
C TYR A 41 -4.40 8.19 -5.03
N LEU A 42 -3.71 7.49 -4.12
CA LEU A 42 -4.35 6.67 -3.08
C LEU A 42 -4.27 7.27 -1.67
N ASP A 43 -5.41 7.25 -0.95
CA ASP A 43 -5.49 7.67 0.45
C ASP A 43 -4.93 6.59 1.39
N TRP A 44 -3.62 6.62 1.59
CA TRP A 44 -2.96 5.71 2.53
C TRP A 44 -3.38 5.93 4.00
N SER A 45 -4.03 7.05 4.35
CA SER A 45 -4.57 7.24 5.71
C SER A 45 -5.80 6.39 5.97
N LYS A 46 -6.52 5.98 4.93
CA LYS A 46 -7.68 5.08 5.03
C LYS A 46 -7.30 3.61 4.91
N ALA A 47 -6.05 3.31 4.56
CA ALA A 47 -5.60 1.93 4.41
C ALA A 47 -5.71 1.18 5.75
N GLN A 48 -6.35 0.00 5.71
CA GLN A 48 -6.55 -0.84 6.88
C GLN A 48 -5.62 -2.05 6.85
N ASN A 49 -5.16 -2.47 8.03
CA ASN A 49 -4.46 -3.73 8.16
C ASN A 49 -5.48 -4.87 8.11
N VAL A 50 -5.43 -5.68 7.05
CA VAL A 50 -6.30 -6.83 6.85
C VAL A 50 -5.52 -8.13 7.00
N VAL A 51 -6.12 -9.11 7.67
CA VAL A 51 -5.61 -10.48 7.74
C VAL A 51 -6.39 -11.31 6.73
N LEU A 52 -5.70 -12.04 5.86
CA LEU A 52 -6.29 -12.86 4.81
C LEU A 52 -6.14 -14.36 5.15
N PRO A 53 -6.92 -14.90 6.11
CA PRO A 53 -6.69 -16.24 6.67
C PRO A 53 -6.95 -17.37 5.66
N ASN A 54 -7.80 -17.13 4.67
CA ASN A 54 -8.23 -18.14 3.69
C ASN A 54 -7.50 -18.03 2.33
N LEU A 55 -6.54 -17.10 2.20
CA LEU A 55 -5.76 -16.99 0.97
C LEU A 55 -4.77 -18.17 0.91
N LYS A 56 -4.73 -18.85 -0.24
CA LYS A 56 -3.72 -19.89 -0.46
C LYS A 56 -2.34 -19.24 -0.37
N PRO A 57 -1.45 -19.69 0.54
CA PRO A 57 -0.10 -19.18 0.60
C PRO A 57 0.60 -19.46 -0.74
N SER A 58 1.40 -18.51 -1.21
CA SER A 58 2.23 -18.73 -2.40
C SER A 58 3.13 -19.94 -2.16
N ILE A 59 3.03 -20.93 -3.05
CA ILE A 59 3.83 -22.17 -3.00
C ILE A 59 5.29 -21.92 -3.38
N LYS A 60 5.60 -20.75 -3.93
CA LYS A 60 6.95 -20.34 -4.31
C LYS A 60 7.49 -19.37 -3.27
N THR A 61 8.38 -19.85 -2.42
CA THR A 61 9.15 -19.02 -1.49
C THR A 61 10.15 -18.18 -2.28
N ILE A 62 9.82 -16.92 -2.55
CA ILE A 62 10.73 -15.97 -3.18
C ILE A 62 11.63 -15.38 -2.09
N PRO A 63 12.95 -15.63 -2.09
CA PRO A 63 13.83 -15.06 -1.09
C PRO A 63 13.96 -13.55 -1.30
N LEU A 64 13.65 -12.77 -0.28
CA LEU A 64 13.84 -11.32 -0.28
C LEU A 64 15.35 -11.02 -0.23
N ARG A 65 15.93 -10.59 -1.35
CA ARG A 65 17.31 -10.08 -1.35
C ARG A 65 17.31 -8.63 -0.88
N GLN A 66 17.75 -8.41 0.35
CA GLN A 66 18.09 -7.08 0.85
C GLN A 66 19.48 -6.73 0.33
N SER A 67 19.59 -5.68 -0.49
CA SER A 67 20.90 -5.11 -0.85
C SER A 67 21.53 -4.51 0.41
N LYS A 68 22.75 -4.93 0.76
CA LYS A 68 23.49 -4.31 1.85
C LYS A 68 24.03 -2.97 1.36
N LYS A 69 23.70 -1.91 2.09
CA LYS A 69 24.36 -0.61 1.98
C LYS A 69 25.65 -0.62 2.79
#